data_AF-A0A6B1BKI8-F1
#
_entry.id   AF-A0A6B1BKI8-F1
#
_cell.length_a   1.000
_cell.length_b   1.000
_cell.length_c   1.000
_cell.angle_alpha   90.00
_cell.angle_beta   90.00
_cell.angle_gamma   90.00
#
_symmetry.space_group_name_H-M   'P 1'
#
loop_
_entity.id
_entity.type
_entity.pdbx_description
1 polymer ?
#
loop_
_entity_poly.entity_id
_entity_poly.type
_entity_poly.pdbx_seq_one_letter_code
_entity_poly.pdbx_strand_id
1 'polypeptide(L)' 'MLTQLEITSRKTVLNGKLYGAVGAYEALCGSAWFALDPNHKQNEAIVDLNLAPVDESGRVIF' A
#
# COMPACT_ATOMS: atom_id res chain seq x y z
N MET A 1 4.74 -5.49 -4.77
CA MET A 1 5.59 -4.62 -3.94
C MET A 1 5.17 -3.18 -4.17
N LEU A 2 5.21 -2.33 -3.13
CA LEU A 2 4.89 -0.91 -3.23
C LEU A 2 5.92 -0.22 -4.14
N THR A 3 5.45 0.48 -5.16
CA THR A 3 6.30 1.24 -6.10
C THR A 3 6.19 2.74 -5.88
N GLN A 4 5.01 3.22 -5.51
CA GLN A 4 4.76 4.63 -5.22
C GLN A 4 3.73 4.76 -4.10
N LEU A 5 3.97 5.72 -3.21
CA LEU A 5 3.02 6.15 -2.19
C LEU A 5 2.86 7.66 -2.30
N GLU A 6 1.66 8.12 -2.59
CA GLU A 6 1.29 9.53 -2.59
C GLU A 6 0.43 9.80 -1.36
N ILE A 7 0.84 10.79 -0.55
CA ILE A 7 0.04 11.27 0.58
C ILE A 7 -0.59 12.59 0.17
N THR A 8 -1.92 12.61 0.07
CA THR A 8 -2.70 13.80 -0.30
C THR A 8 -3.19 14.58 0.90
N SER A 9 -3.25 13.95 2.09
CA SER A 9 -3.62 14.64 3.32
C SER A 9 -2.95 14.04 4.54
N ARG A 10 -2.57 14.92 5.49
CA ARG A 10 -2.08 14.59 6.82
C ARG A 10 -2.82 15.45 7.83
N LYS A 11 -3.45 14.83 8.82
CA LYS A 11 -4.20 15.54 9.87
C LYS A 11 -4.02 14.87 11.22
N THR A 12 -4.10 15.66 12.28
CA THR A 12 -4.15 15.11 13.64
C THR A 12 -5.51 14.46 13.89
N VAL A 13 -5.49 13.29 14.53
CA VAL A 13 -6.71 12.58 14.92
C VAL A 13 -7.29 13.24 16.17
N LEU A 14 -8.61 13.48 16.17
CA LEU A 14 -9.34 14.09 17.29
C LEU A 14 -8.65 15.34 17.86
N ASN A 15 -8.22 16.25 16.98
CA ASN A 15 -7.51 17.48 17.36
C ASN A 15 -6.27 17.25 18.24
N GLY A 16 -5.56 16.13 18.02
CA GLY A 16 -4.34 15.82 18.76
C GLY A 16 -4.58 15.21 20.14
N LYS A 17 -5.74 14.59 20.38
CA LYS A 17 -6.00 13.85 21.62
C LYS A 17 -4.86 12.85 21.88
N LEU A 18 -4.33 12.89 23.10
CA LEU A 18 -3.29 11.98 23.57
C LEU A 18 -3.88 10.63 23.97
N TYR A 19 -3.16 9.56 23.67
CA TYR A 19 -3.50 8.19 24.07
C TYR A 19 -2.40 7.59 24.94
N GLY A 20 -2.63 7.64 26.26
CA GLY A 20 -1.70 7.10 27.25
C GLY A 20 -0.28 7.64 27.05
N ALA A 21 0.71 6.76 27.15
CA ALA A 21 2.12 7.09 26.96
C ALA A 21 2.54 7.21 25.47
N VAL A 22 1.68 6.84 24.51
CA VAL A 22 2.03 6.80 23.08
C VAL A 22 1.89 8.18 22.43
N GLY A 23 0.95 9.00 22.90
CA GLY A 23 0.76 10.38 22.42
C GLY A 23 -0.37 10.54 21.40
N ALA A 24 -0.28 11.59 20.59
CA ALA A 24 -1.28 11.91 19.56
C ALA A 24 -1.05 11.11 18.28
N TYR A 25 -2.12 10.83 17.54
CA TYR A 25 -2.05 10.16 16.25
C TYR A 25 -2.26 11.13 15.09
N GLU A 26 -1.72 10.74 13.93
CA GLU A 26 -2.02 11.35 12.64
C GLU A 26 -2.78 10.37 11.75
N ALA A 27 -3.71 10.90 10.96
CA ALA A 27 -4.34 10.21 9.85
C ALA A 27 -3.69 10.68 8.55
N LEU A 28 -3.22 9.71 7.75
CA LEU A 28 -2.68 9.93 6.42
C LEU A 28 -3.68 9.39 5.40
N CYS A 29 -4.04 10.21 4.43
CA CYS A 29 -4.87 9.80 3.29
C CYS A 29 -4.07 9.95 2.01
N GLY A 30 -4.25 9.03 1.07
CA GLY A 30 -3.45 8.98 -0.13
C GLY A 30 -3.69 7.72 -0.95
N SER A 31 -2.86 7.54 -1.97
CA SER A 31 -2.90 6.43 -2.92
C SER A 31 -1.58 5.67 -2.91
N ALA A 32 -1.65 4.36 -3.08
CA ALA A 32 -0.50 3.49 -3.17
C ALA A 32 -0.60 2.67 -4.45
N TRP A 33 0.50 2.58 -5.18
CA TRP A 33 0.61 1.79 -6.40
C TRP A 33 1.52 0.60 -6.16
N PHE A 34 1.18 -0.53 -6.79
CA PHE A 34 1.90 -1.78 -6.59
C PHE A 34 2.28 -2.39 -7.92
N ALA A 35 3.47 -2.99 -7.94
CA ALA A 35 3.90 -3.89 -9.00
C ALA A 35 4.24 -5.25 -8.37
N LEU A 36 3.48 -6.28 -8.71
CA LEU A 36 3.65 -7.64 -8.18
C LEU A 36 4.33 -8.53 -9.22
N ASP A 37 5.35 -9.25 -8.80
CA ASP A 37 5.86 -10.39 -9.56
C ASP A 37 4.94 -11.59 -9.30
N PRO A 38 4.22 -12.11 -10.32
CA PRO A 38 3.30 -13.24 -10.15
C PRO A 38 4.00 -14.54 -9.74
N ASN A 39 5.30 -14.67 -10.00
CA ASN A 39 6.09 -15.87 -9.67
C ASN A 39 6.75 -15.78 -8.29
N HIS A 40 6.58 -14.67 -7.57
CA HIS A 40 7.15 -14.51 -6.25
C HIS A 40 6.42 -15.41 -5.24
N LYS A 41 7.17 -16.20 -4.46
CA LYS A 41 6.62 -17.19 -3.52
C LYS A 41 5.56 -16.62 -2.55
N GLN A 42 5.75 -15.39 -2.09
CA GLN A 42 4.77 -14.72 -1.20
C GLN A 42 3.46 -14.34 -1.89
N ASN A 43 3.45 -14.28 -3.22
CA ASN A 43 2.29 -13.93 -4.03
C ASN A 43 1.54 -15.17 -4.56
N GLU A 44 2.07 -16.38 -4.35
CA GLU A 44 1.46 -17.65 -4.80
C GLU A 44 0.02 -17.85 -4.29
N ALA A 45 -0.30 -17.28 -3.11
CA ALA A 45 -1.63 -17.37 -2.51
C ALA A 45 -2.65 -16.39 -3.14
N ILE A 46 -2.22 -15.48 -4.01
CA ILE A 46 -3.11 -14.52 -4.68
C ILE A 46 -3.73 -15.21 -5.89
N VAL A 47 -5.01 -15.52 -5.77
CA VAL A 47 -5.79 -16.20 -6.82
C VAL A 47 -5.71 -15.42 -8.14
N ASP A 48 -5.48 -16.16 -9.23
CA ASP A 48 -5.41 -15.68 -10.62
C ASP A 48 -4.35 -14.60 -10.89
N LEU A 49 -3.44 -14.32 -9.96
CA LEU A 49 -2.39 -13.32 -10.17
C LEU A 49 -1.49 -13.69 -11.37
N ASN A 50 -1.24 -14.98 -11.56
CA ASN A 50 -0.48 -15.50 -12.70
C ASN A 50 -1.22 -15.43 -14.04
N LEU A 51 -2.53 -15.19 -14.03
CA LEU A 51 -3.36 -15.01 -15.23
C LEU A 51 -3.54 -13.53 -15.60
N ALA A 52 -3.18 -12.61 -14.69
CA ALA A 52 -3.33 -11.19 -14.90
C ALA A 52 -2.35 -10.68 -15.98
N PRO A 53 -2.74 -9.66 -16.78
CA PRO A 53 -1.81 -8.98 -17.68
C PRO A 53 -0.61 -8.39 -16.94
N VAL A 54 0.54 -8.44 -17.58
CA VAL A 54 1.80 -7.91 -17.05
C VAL A 54 2.32 -6.74 -17.88
N ASP A 55 3.08 -5.86 -17.25
CA ASP A 55 3.82 -4.79 -17.91
C ASP A 55 5.07 -5.32 -18.65
N GLU A 56 5.83 -4.41 -19.28
CA GLU A 56 7.08 -4.74 -20.00
C GLU A 56 8.16 -5.36 -19.09
N SER A 57 8.04 -5.17 -17.77
CA SER A 57 8.92 -5.75 -16.76
C SER A 57 8.41 -7.08 -16.21
N GLY A 58 7.31 -7.62 -16.75
CA GLY A 58 6.72 -8.89 -16.32
C GLY A 58 5.95 -8.81 -15.00
N ARG A 59 5.49 -7.62 -14.59
CA ARG A 59 4.78 -7.40 -13.31
C ARG A 59 3.32 -7.04 -13.51
N VAL A 60 2.48 -7.47 -12.57
CA VAL A 60 1.07 -7.06 -12.49
C VAL A 60 0.98 -5.72 -11.74
N ILE A 61 0.35 -4.72 -12.37
CA ILE A 61 0.28 -3.35 -11.86
C ILE A 61 -1.11 -3.07 -11.25
N PHE A 62 -1.13 -2.37 -10.11
CA PHE A 62 -2.33 -1.92 -9.40
C PHE A 62 -2.18 -0.45 -9.00
#